data_AF-A0A5N9GVG9-F1
#
_entry.id   AF-A0A5N9GVG9-F1
#
_cell.length_a   1.000
_cell.length_b   1.000
_cell.length_c   1.000
_cell.angle_alpha   90.00
_cell.angle_beta   90.00
_cell.angle_gamma   90.00
#
_symmetry.space_group_name_H-M   'P 1'
#
loop_
_entity.id
_entity.type
_entity.pdbx_description
1 polymer ?
#
loop_
_entity_poly.entity_id
_entity_poly.type
_entity_poly.pdbx_seq_one_letter_code
_entity_poly.pdbx_strand_id
1 'polypeptide(L)' 'MTTKNPEELETQLQTAADELKDLESANDVKKWWSKHYYGLGHKRLGRLLLGQSVERLLERASGNRGDD' A
#
# COMPACT_ATOMS: atom_id res chain seq x y z
N MET A 1 18.57 4.42 -9.91
CA MET A 1 17.13 4.12 -10.06
C MET A 1 16.84 2.87 -9.25
N THR A 2 16.42 3.02 -8.00
CA THR A 2 16.22 1.89 -7.08
C THR A 2 14.97 1.13 -7.49
N THR A 3 15.18 0.00 -8.17
CA THR A 3 14.17 -1.05 -8.33
C THR A 3 13.75 -1.48 -6.92
N LYS A 4 12.63 -0.95 -6.41
CA LYS A 4 12.04 -1.46 -5.17
C LYS A 4 11.68 -2.92 -5.44
N ASN A 5 12.39 -3.83 -4.80
CA ASN A 5 12.13 -5.26 -4.90
C ASN A 5 10.63 -5.53 -4.67
N PRO A 6 9.98 -6.36 -5.50
CA PRO A 6 8.56 -6.65 -5.37
C PRO A 6 8.22 -7.26 -3.99
N GLU A 7 9.14 -8.05 -3.42
CA GLU A 7 9.00 -8.64 -2.08
C GLU A 7 8.97 -7.60 -0.95
N GLU A 8 9.84 -6.57 -1.02
CA GLU A 8 9.85 -5.45 -0.06
C GLU A 8 8.55 -4.65 -0.14
N LEU A 9 7.97 -4.55 -1.33
CA LEU A 9 6.71 -3.86 -1.55
C LEU A 9 5.52 -4.66 -1.01
N GLU A 10 5.52 -5.96 -1.27
CA GLU A 10 4.51 -6.89 -0.74
C GLU A 10 4.52 -6.89 0.78
N THR A 11 5.71 -7.01 1.39
CA THR A 11 5.87 -6.95 2.84
C THR A 11 5.34 -5.64 3.42
N GLN A 12 5.69 -4.50 2.82
CA GLN A 12 5.16 -3.20 3.26
C GLN A 12 3.64 -3.10 3.12
N LEU A 13 3.06 -3.60 2.01
CA LEU A 13 1.61 -3.61 1.80
C LEU A 13 0.90 -4.50 2.81
N GLN A 14 1.46 -5.68 3.09
CA GLN A 14 0.88 -6.65 4.02
C GLN A 14 0.94 -6.14 5.45
N THR A 15 2.08 -5.59 5.89
CA THR A 15 2.19 -4.89 7.18
C THR A 15 1.21 -3.72 7.26
N ALA A 16 1.11 -2.91 6.20
CA ALA A 16 0.20 -1.78 6.19
C ALA A 16 -1.27 -2.23 6.28
N ALA A 17 -1.66 -3.34 5.62
CA ALA A 17 -3.01 -3.88 5.67
C ALA A 17 -3.38 -4.47 7.04
N ASP A 18 -2.41 -5.12 7.69
CA ASP A 18 -2.55 -5.67 9.02
C ASP A 18 -2.68 -4.54 10.06
N GLU A 19 -1.77 -3.55 10.02
CA GLU A 19 -1.85 -2.36 10.86
C GLU A 19 -3.20 -1.63 10.64
N LEU A 20 -3.69 -1.51 9.40
CA LEU A 20 -4.96 -0.85 9.07
C LEU A 20 -6.16 -1.50 9.76
N LYS A 21 -6.17 -2.82 9.97
CA LYS A 21 -7.27 -3.53 10.65
C LYS A 21 -7.35 -3.18 12.13
N ASP A 22 -6.23 -2.76 12.72
CA ASP A 22 -6.12 -2.42 14.14
C ASP A 22 -6.38 -0.92 14.41
N LEU A 23 -6.50 -0.10 13.36
CA LEU A 23 -6.72 1.34 13.51
C LEU A 23 -8.20 1.65 13.81
N GLU A 24 -8.51 1.92 15.07
CA GLU A 24 -9.86 2.33 15.49
C GLU A 24 -10.11 3.84 15.39
N SER A 25 -9.05 4.65 15.23
CA SER A 25 -9.11 6.11 15.31
C SER A 25 -8.57 6.80 14.05
N ALA A 26 -9.25 7.88 13.65
CA ALA A 26 -8.84 8.71 12.51
C ALA A 26 -7.42 9.29 12.65
N ASN A 27 -6.96 9.50 13.89
CA ASN A 27 -5.60 9.95 14.17
C ASN A 27 -4.55 8.87 13.89
N ASP A 28 -4.87 7.61 14.20
CA ASP A 28 -4.01 6.45 13.93
C ASP A 28 -3.93 6.16 12.44
N VAL A 29 -5.05 6.27 11.72
CA VAL A 29 -5.08 6.26 10.24
C VAL A 29 -4.16 7.32 9.65
N LYS A 30 -4.15 8.54 10.22
CA LYS A 30 -3.30 9.63 9.72
C LYS A 30 -1.80 9.38 9.97
N LYS A 31 -1.44 8.85 11.15
CA LYS A 31 -0.06 8.47 11.48
C LYS A 31 0.43 7.32 10.60
N TRP A 32 -0.40 6.29 10.45
CA TRP A 32 -0.16 5.16 9.56
C TRP A 32 0.02 5.62 8.12
N TRP A 33 -0.85 6.51 7.63
CA TRP A 33 -0.75 7.06 6.28
C TRP A 33 0.59 7.78 6.09
N SER A 34 0.98 8.66 7.01
CA SER A 34 2.27 9.37 6.93
C SER A 34 3.48 8.43 6.94
N LYS A 35 3.45 7.38 7.78
CA LYS A 35 4.51 6.37 7.89
C LYS A 35 4.71 5.62 6.57
N HIS A 36 3.61 5.22 5.94
CA HIS A 36 3.65 4.41 4.71
C HIS A 36 3.67 5.26 3.42
N TYR A 37 3.36 6.56 3.50
CA TYR A 37 3.27 7.46 2.35
C TYR A 37 4.56 7.48 1.52
N TYR A 38 5.71 7.52 2.20
CA TYR A 38 7.03 7.53 1.56
C TYR A 38 7.41 6.17 0.93
N GLY A 39 6.89 5.07 1.50
CA GLY A 39 7.16 3.70 1.05
C GLY A 39 6.27 3.25 -0.11
N LEU A 40 4.95 3.38 0.07
CA LEU A 40 3.92 2.81 -0.81
C LEU A 40 3.31 3.82 -1.78
N GLY A 41 3.29 5.11 -1.42
CA GLY A 41 2.69 6.19 -2.21
C GLY A 41 1.16 6.29 -2.11
N HIS A 42 0.64 7.46 -2.47
CA HIS A 42 -0.78 7.82 -2.27
C HIS A 42 -1.78 6.89 -2.99
N LYS A 43 -1.44 6.39 -4.19
CA LYS A 43 -2.35 5.51 -4.96
C LYS A 43 -2.59 4.16 -4.29
N ARG A 44 -1.55 3.58 -3.69
CA ARG A 44 -1.62 2.24 -3.06
C ARG A 44 -2.29 2.33 -1.70
N LEU A 45 -1.91 3.33 -0.90
CA LEU A 45 -2.54 3.59 0.40
C LEU A 45 -4.01 3.94 0.28
N GLY A 46 -4.38 4.80 -0.68
CA GLY A 46 -5.78 5.14 -0.92
C GLY A 46 -6.61 3.91 -1.27
N ARG A 47 -6.10 3.01 -2.12
CA ARG A 47 -6.80 1.77 -2.43
C ARG A 47 -6.86 0.80 -1.25
N LEU A 48 -5.79 0.70 -0.46
CA LEU A 48 -5.79 -0.13 0.74
C LEU A 48 -6.87 0.32 1.73
N LEU A 49 -7.01 1.63 1.93
CA LEU A 49 -8.07 2.24 2.74
C LEU A 49 -9.48 2.03 2.20
N LEU A 50 -9.62 1.90 0.89
CA LEU A 50 -10.89 1.54 0.24
C LEU A 50 -11.23 0.04 0.38
N GLY A 51 -10.43 -0.74 1.11
CA GLY A 51 -10.66 -2.17 1.36
C GLY A 51 -10.17 -3.08 0.23
N GLN A 52 -9.32 -2.60 -0.68
CA GLN A 52 -8.68 -3.49 -1.66
C GLN A 52 -7.60 -4.35 -1.02
N SER A 53 -7.65 -5.65 -1.30
CA SER A 53 -6.62 -6.61 -0.89
C SER A 53 -5.25 -6.30 -1.51
N VAL A 54 -4.20 -6.61 -0.74
CA VAL A 54 -2.78 -6.46 -1.12
C VAL A 54 -2.45 -7.18 -2.43
N GLU A 55 -2.95 -8.38 -2.63
CA GLU A 55 -2.77 -9.17 -3.86
C GLU A 55 -3.26 -8.39 -5.10
N ARG A 56 -4.48 -7.82 -5.04
CA ARG A 56 -5.05 -6.99 -6.11
C ARG A 56 -4.26 -5.71 -6.37
N LEU A 57 -3.59 -5.18 -5.36
CA LEU A 57 -2.72 -4.01 -5.49
C LEU A 57 -1.39 -4.35 -6.17
N LEU A 58 -0.84 -5.53 -5.87
CA LEU A 58 0.39 -6.05 -6.47
C LEU A 58 0.17 -6.46 -7.93
N GLU A 59 -0.93 -7.17 -8.23
CA GLU A 59 -1.27 -7.56 -9.60
C GLU A 59 -1.37 -6.35 -10.55
N ARG A 60 -2.00 -5.26 -10.10
CA ARG A 60 -2.07 -4.01 -10.88
C ARG A 60 -0.76 -3.24 -10.94
N ALA A 61 0.09 -3.34 -9.92
CA ALA A 61 1.42 -2.74 -9.96
C ALA A 61 2.30 -3.41 -11.02
N SER A 62 2.13 -4.71 -11.23
CA SER A 62 2.77 -5.46 -12.31
C SER A 62 2.10 -5.20 -13.67
N GLY A 63 0.78 -5.01 -13.69
CA GLY A 63 -0.02 -4.84 -14.91
C GLY A 63 0.01 -3.45 -15.58
N ASN A 64 0.60 -2.39 -14.98
CA ASN A 64 0.59 -1.04 -15.57
C ASN A 64 1.74 -0.79 -16.57
N ARG A 65 2.11 -1.79 -17.38
CA ARG A 65 3.00 -1.60 -18.54
C ARG A 65 2.36 -2.16 -19.81
N GLY A 66 1.13 -1.75 -20.05
CA GLY A 66 0.39 -2.10 -21.26
C GLY A 66 -0.98 -1.42 -21.26
N ASP A 67 -0.99 -0.10 -21.44
CA ASP A 67 -2.04 0.64 -22.17
C ASP A 67 -1.61 2.12 -22.25
N ASP A 68 -0.77 2.43 -23.24
CA ASP A 68 -0.78 3.66 -24.06
C ASP A 68 -0.01 3.36 -25.37
#